data_AF-A0A067DUZ4-F1
#
_entry.id   AF-A0A067DUZ4-F1
#
_cell.length_a   1.000
_cell.length_b   1.000
_cell.length_c   1.000
_cell.angle_alpha   90.00
_cell.angle_beta   90.00
_cell.angle_gamma   90.00
#
_symmetry.space_group_name_H-M   'P 1'
#
loop_
_entity.id
_entity.type
_entity.pdbx_description
1 polymer ?
#
loop_
_entity_poly.entity_id
_entity_poly.type
_entity_poly.pdbx_seq_one_letter_code
_entity_poly.pdbx_strand_id
1 'polypeptide(L)' 'MYDTDEVVFCPLFSLFCLVCFDWISGLWGPQCKSSMIAKENCALRCLSPTCYEFVYESDPLEEGEKDFVRSQEFKYCMH' A
#
# COMPACT_ATOMS: atom_id res chain seq x y z
N MET A 1 14.61 -2.42 -12.09
CA MET A 1 14.86 -1.10 -11.47
C MET A 1 13.49 -0.56 -11.14
N TYR A 2 13.27 -0.26 -9.86
CA TYR A 2 11.99 -0.39 -9.15
C TYR A 2 10.81 0.32 -9.82
N ASP A 3 9.78 -0.47 -10.06
CA ASP A 3 8.51 -0.08 -10.66
C ASP A 3 7.70 0.69 -9.62
N THR A 4 8.02 1.99 -9.48
CA THR A 4 7.30 2.91 -8.59
C THR A 4 5.95 3.36 -9.16
N ASP A 5 5.54 2.82 -10.32
CA ASP A 5 4.35 3.27 -11.05
C ASP A 5 3.13 2.33 -10.88
N GLU A 6 3.26 1.17 -10.24
CA GLU A 6 2.16 0.20 -10.09
C GLU A 6 1.52 0.12 -8.70
N VAL A 7 2.18 0.59 -7.64
CA VAL A 7 1.68 0.52 -6.24
C VAL A 7 0.95 1.79 -5.77
N VAL A 8 0.98 2.87 -6.57
CA VAL A 8 0.29 4.13 -6.25
C VAL A 8 -0.47 4.62 -7.49
N PHE A 9 -1.39 3.81 -8.00
CA PHE A 9 -2.52 4.37 -8.77
C PHE A 9 -3.47 5.06 -7.79
N CYS A 10 -3.01 6.16 -7.20
CA CYS A 10 -3.94 7.11 -6.65
C CYS A 10 -4.62 7.78 -7.83
N PRO A 11 -5.94 7.58 -8.04
CA PRO A 11 -6.62 8.35 -9.05
C PRO A 11 -6.34 9.81 -8.73
N LEU A 12 -5.74 10.52 -9.68
CA LEU A 12 -5.14 11.85 -9.60
C LEU A 12 -6.08 12.97 -9.09
N PHE A 13 -7.25 12.63 -8.55
CA PHE A 13 -8.30 13.52 -8.08
C PHE A 13 -8.83 13.24 -6.66
N SER A 14 -8.34 12.23 -5.93
CA SER A 14 -8.79 12.00 -4.54
C SER A 14 -7.83 12.62 -3.53
N LEU A 15 -8.30 13.63 -2.79
CA LEU A 15 -7.58 14.29 -1.68
C LEU A 15 -7.05 13.30 -0.62
N PHE A 16 -7.61 12.10 -0.56
CA PHE A 16 -7.23 11.02 0.37
C PHE A 16 -5.82 10.47 0.15
N CYS A 17 -5.30 10.48 -1.08
CA CYS A 17 -3.99 9.89 -1.34
C CYS A 17 -2.81 10.75 -0.87
N LEU A 18 -2.92 12.08 -1.04
CA LEU A 18 -1.88 13.01 -0.64
C LEU A 18 -1.59 12.90 0.87
N VAL A 19 -2.65 12.69 1.66
CA VAL A 19 -2.55 12.46 3.11
C VAL A 19 -1.74 11.19 3.38
N CYS A 20 -2.01 10.07 2.70
CA CYS A 20 -1.26 8.83 2.92
C CYS A 20 0.22 8.95 2.59
N PHE A 21 0.59 9.64 1.51
CA PHE A 21 2.00 9.80 1.13
C PHE A 21 2.80 10.63 2.15
N ASP A 22 2.23 11.75 2.62
CA ASP A 22 2.82 12.54 3.71
C ASP A 22 2.82 11.78 5.05
N TRP A 23 1.80 10.97 5.30
CA TRP A 23 1.61 10.19 6.53
C TRP A 23 2.54 8.96 6.65
N ILE A 24 2.83 8.28 5.54
CA ILE A 24 3.86 7.22 5.46
C ILE A 24 5.26 7.80 5.69
N SER A 25 5.48 9.04 5.26
CA SER A 25 6.76 9.74 5.39
C SER A 25 6.98 10.30 6.81
N GLY A 26 5.89 10.68 7.51
CA GLY A 26 5.94 11.45 8.76
C GLY A 26 5.41 10.81 10.05
N LEU A 27 4.40 9.91 10.02
CA LEU A 27 3.61 9.59 11.24
C LEU A 27 3.47 8.10 11.63
N TRP A 28 3.74 7.14 10.75
CA TRP A 28 3.59 5.71 11.07
C TRP A 28 4.87 5.04 11.59
N GLY A 29 5.31 5.50 12.77
CA GLY A 29 6.27 4.79 13.64
C GLY A 29 7.60 4.32 13.03
N PRO A 30 8.45 3.62 13.80
CA PRO A 30 9.65 2.99 13.25
C PRO A 30 9.35 1.76 12.36
N GLN A 31 8.16 1.18 12.46
CA GLN A 31 7.78 -0.06 11.78
C GLN A 31 7.65 0.12 10.26
N CYS A 32 7.02 1.19 9.76
CA CYS A 32 6.89 1.41 8.31
C CYS A 32 8.19 1.87 7.63
N LYS A 33 9.25 2.10 8.41
CA LYS A 33 10.59 2.47 7.93
C LYS A 33 11.59 1.31 8.02
N SER A 34 11.18 0.15 8.52
CA SER A 34 12.09 -0.99 8.73
C SER A 34 12.57 -1.61 7.42
N SER A 35 11.72 -1.60 6.38
CA SER A 35 12.04 -2.16 5.07
C SER A 35 11.16 -1.56 3.96
N MET A 36 11.51 -1.83 2.71
CA MET A 36 10.71 -1.41 1.55
C MET A 36 9.32 -2.03 1.59
N ILE A 37 9.21 -3.31 1.96
CA ILE A 37 7.91 -3.99 2.03
C ILE A 37 7.07 -3.53 3.23
N ALA A 38 7.70 -3.16 4.34
CA ALA A 38 6.98 -2.57 5.46
C ALA A 38 6.34 -1.24 5.05
N LYS A 39 7.07 -0.43 4.27
CA LYS A 39 6.55 0.81 3.70
C LYS A 39 5.35 0.55 2.78
N GLU A 40 5.43 -0.47 1.92
CA GLU A 40 4.34 -0.85 1.01
C GLU A 40 3.10 -1.35 1.75
N ASN A 41 3.26 -2.27 2.71
CA ASN A 41 2.16 -2.74 3.55
C ASN A 41 1.46 -1.58 4.29
N CYS A 42 2.25 -0.63 4.82
CA CYS A 42 1.70 0.57 5.43
C CYS A 42 0.98 1.47 4.42
N ALA A 43 1.48 1.57 3.20
CA ALA A 43 0.83 2.32 2.13
C ALA A 43 -0.54 1.73 1.78
N LEU A 44 -0.60 0.41 1.59
CA LEU A 44 -1.84 -0.30 1.26
C LEU A 44 -2.87 -0.17 2.40
N ARG A 45 -2.45 -0.37 3.65
CA ARG A 45 -3.30 -0.13 4.84
C ARG A 45 -3.81 1.31 4.91
N CYS A 46 -2.98 2.28 4.54
CA CYS A 46 -3.38 3.68 4.55
C CYS A 46 -4.40 3.99 3.45
N LEU A 47 -4.18 3.47 2.24
CA LEU A 47 -5.06 3.68 1.08
C LEU A 47 -6.47 3.16 1.36
N SER A 48 -6.58 1.96 1.91
CA SER A 48 -7.86 1.40 2.37
C SER A 48 -7.60 0.28 3.39
N PRO A 49 -7.83 0.52 4.70
CA PRO A 49 -7.63 -0.52 5.71
C PRO A 49 -8.56 -1.71 5.48
N THR A 50 -9.81 -1.46 5.05
CA THR A 50 -10.80 -2.51 4.76
C THR A 50 -10.35 -3.43 3.63
N CYS A 51 -9.86 -2.87 2.52
CA CYS A 51 -9.39 -3.69 1.40
C CYS A 51 -8.07 -4.38 1.71
N TYR A 52 -7.21 -3.73 2.51
CA TYR A 52 -5.99 -4.38 2.98
C TYR A 52 -6.32 -5.58 3.86
N GLU A 53 -7.28 -5.43 4.77
CA GLU A 53 -7.67 -6.52 5.65
C GLU A 53 -8.24 -7.70 4.84
N PHE A 54 -9.06 -7.39 3.84
CA PHE A 54 -9.64 -8.40 2.97
C PHE A 54 -8.60 -9.16 2.10
N VAL A 55 -7.59 -8.47 1.57
CA VAL A 55 -6.65 -9.06 0.59
C VAL A 55 -5.33 -9.53 1.23
N TYR A 56 -4.85 -8.84 2.26
CA TYR A 56 -3.48 -8.96 2.78
C TYR A 56 -3.40 -9.20 4.31
N GLU A 57 -4.51 -9.25 5.07
CA GLU A 57 -4.43 -9.49 6.54
C GLU A 57 -3.84 -10.85 6.88
N SER A 58 -4.35 -11.88 6.21
CA SER A 58 -3.97 -13.27 6.47
C SER A 58 -2.55 -13.60 6.01
N ASP A 59 -2.09 -12.91 4.97
CA ASP A 59 -0.79 -13.13 4.33
C ASP A 59 -0.21 -11.78 3.86
N PRO A 60 0.43 -11.01 4.76
CA PRO A 60 1.01 -9.72 4.42
C PRO A 60 2.15 -9.87 3.40
N LEU A 61 2.39 -8.85 2.58
CA LEU A 61 3.46 -8.92 1.59
C LEU A 61 4.83 -9.14 2.23
N GLU A 62 5.60 -10.07 1.67
CA GLU A 62 6.96 -10.42 2.09
C GLU A 62 8.05 -9.71 1.28
N GLU A 63 9.27 -9.65 1.82
CA GLU A 63 10.39 -8.98 1.15
C GLU A 63 10.75 -9.70 -0.17
N GLY A 64 10.63 -8.97 -1.29
CA GLY A 64 10.89 -9.51 -2.64
C GLY A 64 9.69 -10.20 -3.29
N GLU A 65 8.54 -10.26 -2.61
CA GLU A 65 7.30 -10.77 -3.16
C GLU A 65 6.73 -9.80 -4.21
N LYS A 66 6.20 -10.37 -5.30
CA LYS A 66 5.42 -9.63 -6.30
C LYS A 66 4.13 -10.37 -6.56
N ASP A 67 3.07 -9.94 -5.89
CA ASP A 67 1.75 -10.52 -6.10
C ASP A 67 0.89 -9.63 -7.02
N PHE A 68 0.94 -9.94 -8.31
CA PHE A 68 0.16 -9.23 -9.33
C PHE A 68 -1.34 -9.50 -9.24
N VAL A 69 -1.75 -10.69 -8.77
CA VAL A 69 -3.17 -11.08 -8.70
C VAL A 69 -3.83 -10.32 -7.56
N ARG A 70 -3.26 -10.41 -6.36
CA ARG A 70 -3.76 -9.68 -5.19
C ARG A 70 -3.68 -8.17 -5.37
N SER A 71 -2.66 -7.68 -6.09
CA SER A 71 -2.60 -6.26 -6.46
C SER A 71 -3.79 -5.83 -7.32
N GLN A 72 -4.25 -6.67 -8.24
CA GLN A 72 -5.46 -6.40 -9.02
C GLN A 72 -6.73 -6.47 -8.18
N GLU A 73 -6.83 -7.46 -7.29
CA GLU A 73 -7.97 -7.59 -6.36
C GLU A 73 -8.09 -6.38 -5.43
N PHE A 74 -6.96 -5.91 -4.90
CA PHE A 74 -6.91 -4.71 -4.09
C PHE A 74 -7.33 -3.47 -4.87
N LYS A 75 -6.82 -3.30 -6.11
CA LYS A 75 -7.25 -2.22 -7.02
C LYS A 75 -8.76 -2.28 -7.29
N TYR A 76 -9.32 -3.47 -7.48
CA TYR A 76 -10.75 -3.68 -7.68
C TYR A 76 -11.58 -3.36 -6.43
N CYS A 77 -11.12 -3.76 -5.24
CA CYS A 77 -11.79 -3.47 -3.97
C CYS A 77 -11.89 -1.97 -3.66
N MET A 78 -10.87 -1.19 -4.08
CA MET A 78 -10.86 0.26 -3.87
C MET A 78 -11.69 1.05 -4.88
N HIS A 79 -12.20 0.43 -5.95
CA HIS A 79 -12.96 1.07 -7.01
C HIS A 79 -14.45 1.10 -6.69
#